data_AF-H3NH76-F1
#
_entry.id   AF-H3NH76-F1
#
_cell.length_a   1.000
_cell.length_b   1.000
_cell.length_c   1.000
_cell.angle_alpha   90.00
_cell.angle_beta   90.00
_cell.angle_gamma   90.00
#
_symmetry.space_group_name_H-M   'P 1'
#
loop_
_entity.id
_entity.type
_entity.pdbx_description
1 polymer ?
#
loop_
_entity_poly.entity_id
_entity_poly.type
_entity_poly.pdbx_seq_one_letter_code
_entity_poly.pdbx_strand_id
1 'polypeptide(L)' 'MLISLKASRINAGLTSKEASNMAGIHQQTLLKYEKDSSKIPMDLLNKLSVIYQIESDDIFVR' A
#
# COMPACT_ATOMS: atom_id res chain seq x y z
N MET A 1 0.68 -14.93 -4.14
CA MET A 1 0.81 -15.24 -2.68
C MET A 1 0.27 -14.02 -1.98
N LEU A 2 -0.85 -14.12 -1.23
CA LEU A 2 -1.51 -12.93 -0.70
C LEU A 2 -0.68 -12.29 0.43
N ILE A 3 -0.25 -11.04 0.24
CA ILE A 3 0.51 -10.28 1.24
C ILE A 3 -0.22 -8.98 1.61
N SER A 4 -0.10 -8.53 2.86
CA SER A 4 -0.73 -7.27 3.29
C SER A 4 -0.03 -6.05 2.68
N LEU A 5 -0.73 -4.91 2.59
CA LEU A 5 -0.15 -3.63 2.15
C LEU A 5 1.18 -3.28 2.86
N LYS A 6 1.26 -3.56 4.17
CA LYS A 6 2.47 -3.36 4.96
C LYS A 6 3.60 -4.27 4.52
N ALA A 7 3.30 -5.55 4.26
CA ALA A 7 4.29 -6.52 3.77
C ALA A 7 4.74 -6.15 2.36
N SER A 8 3.84 -5.76 1.46
CA SER A 8 4.18 -5.28 0.11
C SER A 8 5.16 -4.12 0.16
N ARG A 9 4.91 -3.14 1.04
CA ARG A 9 5.81 -2.01 1.24
C ARG A 9 7.19 -2.44 1.76
N ILE A 10 7.23 -3.33 2.75
CA ILE A 10 8.49 -3.83 3.33
C ILE A 10 9.28 -4.62 2.27
N ASN A 11 8.62 -5.44 1.47
CA ASN A 11 9.24 -6.19 0.37
C ASN A 11 9.79 -5.27 -0.72
N ALA A 12 9.13 -4.14 -0.97
CA ALA A 12 9.62 -3.09 -1.86
C ALA A 12 10.79 -2.27 -1.25
N GLY A 13 11.17 -2.51 0.01
CA GLY A 13 12.25 -1.79 0.68
C GLY A 13 11.92 -0.34 1.04
N LEU A 14 10.63 0.03 1.03
CA LEU A 14 10.20 1.41 1.23
C LEU A 14 9.79 1.69 2.68
N THR A 15 10.08 2.90 3.15
CA THR A 15 9.48 3.42 4.38
C THR A 15 8.06 3.90 4.14
N SER A 16 7.21 3.94 5.18
CA SER A 16 5.85 4.50 5.04
C SER A 16 5.84 5.96 4.57
N LYS A 17 6.90 6.72 4.87
CA LYS A 17 7.03 8.12 4.43
C LYS A 17 7.33 8.20 2.93
N GLU A 18 8.23 7.37 2.42
CA GLU A 18 8.53 7.32 0.98
C GLU A 18 7.33 6.84 0.18
N ALA A 19 6.71 5.75 0.61
CA ALA A 19 5.52 5.20 -0.04
C ALA A 19 4.37 6.21 -0.06
N SER A 20 4.13 6.93 1.04
CA SER A 20 3.08 7.95 1.09
C SER A 20 3.39 9.13 0.18
N ASN A 21 4.65 9.57 0.12
CA ASN A 21 5.08 10.65 -0.77
C ASN A 21 4.92 10.26 -2.25
N MET A 22 5.32 9.04 -2.63
CA MET A 22 5.15 8.51 -3.99
C MET A 22 3.67 8.35 -4.36
N ALA A 23 2.85 7.89 -3.42
CA ALA A 23 1.40 7.78 -3.62
C ALA A 23 0.69 9.15 -3.63
N GLY A 24 1.32 10.20 -3.12
CA GLY A 24 0.74 11.54 -3.00
C GLY A 24 -0.31 11.64 -1.89
N ILE A 25 -0.15 10.86 -0.82
CA ILE A 25 -1.04 10.85 0.35
C ILE A 25 -0.27 11.17 1.62
N HIS A 26 -0.99 11.54 2.69
CA HIS A 26 -0.37 11.74 3.99
C HIS A 26 0.11 10.40 4.59
N GLN A 27 1.25 10.42 5.29
CA GLN A 27 1.83 9.22 5.92
C GLN A 27 0.85 8.51 6.86
N GLN A 28 0.10 9.27 7.67
CA GLN A 28 -0.94 8.69 8.55
C GLN A 28 -2.06 7.99 7.76
N THR A 29 -2.41 8.49 6.57
CA THR A 29 -3.41 7.86 5.72
C THR A 29 -2.94 6.49 5.25
N LEU A 30 -1.67 6.40 4.83
CA LEU A 30 -1.07 5.11 4.46
C LEU A 30 -1.05 4.14 5.65
N LEU A 31 -0.60 4.59 6.83
CA LEU A 31 -0.56 3.77 8.04
C LEU A 31 -1.96 3.29 8.47
N LYS A 32 -2.99 4.12 8.28
CA LYS A 32 -4.38 3.74 8.53
C LYS A 32 -4.79 2.60 7.59
N TYR A 33 -4.47 2.69 6.30
CA TYR A 33 -4.76 1.65 5.33
C TYR A 33 -3.94 0.37 5.53
N GLU A 34 -2.68 0.48 5.95
CA GLU A 34 -1.86 -0.68 6.33
C GLU A 34 -2.45 -1.45 7.53
N LYS A 35 -3.21 -0.76 8.39
CA LYS A 35 -3.90 -1.37 9.55
C LYS A 35 -5.29 -1.87 9.20
N ASP A 36 -6.05 -1.10 8.43
CA ASP A 36 -7.43 -1.35 8.02
C ASP A 36 -7.63 -0.85 6.59
N SER A 37 -7.71 -1.80 5.66
CA SER A 37 -7.75 -1.53 4.22
C SER A 37 -9.15 -1.69 3.64
N SER A 38 -10.16 -1.96 4.48
CA SER A 38 -11.57 -2.13 4.11
C SER A 38 -12.13 -0.97 3.28
N LYS A 39 -11.56 0.23 3.45
CA LYS A 39 -12.00 1.47 2.79
C LYS A 39 -10.93 2.08 1.89
N ILE A 40 -9.92 1.33 1.49
CA ILE A 40 -8.93 1.85 0.55
C ILE A 40 -9.58 2.05 -0.83
N PRO A 41 -9.47 3.24 -1.44
CA PRO A 41 -9.93 3.44 -2.81
C PRO A 41 -9.13 2.55 -3.77
N MET A 42 -9.81 1.94 -4.75
CA MET A 42 -9.15 1.08 -5.74
C MET A 42 -8.05 1.82 -6.51
N ASP A 43 -8.26 3.09 -6.84
CA ASP A 43 -7.24 3.96 -7.46
C ASP A 43 -5.97 4.06 -6.61
N LEU A 44 -6.12 4.19 -5.30
CA LEU A 44 -4.97 4.25 -4.39
C LEU A 44 -4.29 2.89 -4.29
N LEU A 45 -5.06 1.80 -4.24
CA LEU A 45 -4.52 0.44 -4.23
C LEU A 45 -3.69 0.16 -5.49
N ASN A 46 -4.23 0.50 -6.66
CA ASN A 46 -3.52 0.36 -7.94
C ASN A 46 -2.23 1.18 -7.98
N LYS A 47 -2.28 2.42 -7.48
CA LYS A 47 -1.10 3.28 -7.39
C LYS A 47 -0.02 2.68 -6.49
N LEU A 48 -0.43 2.13 -5.34
CA LEU A 48 0.48 1.47 -4.41
C LEU A 48 1.04 0.16 -4.98
N SER A 49 0.23 -0.62 -5.70
CA SER A 49 0.65 -1.81 -6.44
C SER A 49 1.79 -1.50 -7.42
N VAL A 50 1.67 -0.42 -8.19
CA VAL A 50 2.73 0.05 -9.08
C VAL A 50 3.99 0.47 -8.32
N ILE A 51 3.84 1.23 -7.22
CA ILE A 51 4.96 1.68 -6.38
C ILE A 51 5.71 0.48 -5.76
N TYR A 52 4.97 -0.52 -5.31
CA TYR A 52 5.51 -1.72 -4.66
C TYR A 52 5.95 -2.80 -5.64
N GLN A 53 5.75 -2.59 -6.95
CA GLN A 53 6.05 -3.56 -8.01
C GLN A 53 5.43 -4.94 -7.75
N ILE A 54 4.18 -4.93 -7.28
CA ILE A 54 3.40 -6.14 -7.03
C ILE A 54 2.03 -6.00 -7.69
N GLU A 55 1.46 -7.10 -8.18
CA GLU A 55 0.10 -7.07 -8.71
C GLU A 55 -0.92 -6.75 -7.61
N SER A 56 -1.92 -5.92 -7.94
CA SER A 56 -2.98 -5.53 -7.01
C SER A 56 -3.74 -6.73 -6.44
N ASP A 57 -3.86 -7.80 -7.23
CA ASP A 57 -4.53 -9.05 -6.86
C ASP A 57 -3.73 -9.87 -5.82
N ASP A 58 -2.43 -9.60 -5.69
CA ASP A 58 -1.58 -10.18 -4.65
C ASP A 58 -1.62 -9.38 -3.33
N ILE A 59 -2.24 -8.19 -3.32
CA ILE A 59 -2.38 -7.35 -2.12
C ILE A 59 -3.68 -7.71 -1.39
N PHE A 60 -3.52 -8.33 -0.22
CA PHE A 60 -4.62 -8.66 0.66
C PHE A 60 -5.20 -7.39 1.30
N VAL A 61 -6.47 -7.12 1.00
CA VAL A 61 -7.30 -6.09 1.65
C VAL A 61 -8.28 -6.76 2.61
N ARG A 62 -8.39 -6.21 3.83
CA ARG A 62 -9.27 -6.70 4.91
C ARG A 62 -10.15 -5.60 5.45
#